data_AF-A0A238WW40-F1
#
_entry.id   AF-A0A238WW40-F1
#
_cell.length_a   1.000
_cell.length_b   1.000
_cell.length_c   1.000
_cell.angle_alpha   90.00
_cell.angle_beta   90.00
_cell.angle_gamma   90.00
#
_symmetry.space_group_name_H-M   'P 1'
#
loop_
_entity.id
_entity.type
_entity.pdbx_description
1 polymer ?
#
loop_
_entity_poly.entity_id
_entity_poly.type
_entity_poly.pdbx_seq_one_letter_code
_entity_poly.pdbx_strand_id
1 'polypeptide(L)'
;MATKAVPCYDRVMPRFFALLMMIALALPAGADERPRAGLMWNRSGLPATLPLVVKTMPGRDYVVFVIDPDTDRRVMAGYIVGGAFFRLLVPPGTWNIRFAHGTDWQDEDAPFGPMTEWTDMDQPMTFEAGVARKHGYIIRLIESDGRMTVASAGPLDLCQGVVLTTQTVDLDDDRDDPNRLPTPGLRMLDIDLDTRSRVCG
;
A
#
# COMPACT_ATOMS: atom_id res chain seq x y z
N MET A 1 11.09 -57.25 69.80
CA MET A 1 10.29 -56.39 68.89
C MET A 1 9.97 -55.12 69.65
N ALA A 2 10.25 -53.89 69.23
CA ALA A 2 11.03 -53.32 68.14
C ALA A 2 11.34 -51.87 68.56
N THR A 3 12.48 -51.40 68.09
CA THR A 3 13.21 -50.16 68.37
C THR A 3 12.44 -48.90 67.90
N LYS A 4 12.48 -47.80 68.66
CA LYS A 4 11.96 -46.49 68.23
C LYS A 4 13.14 -45.52 68.03
N ALA A 5 13.31 -45.06 66.80
CA ALA A 5 14.41 -44.21 66.33
C ALA A 5 14.16 -42.71 66.56
N VAL A 6 15.25 -41.93 66.61
CA VAL A 6 15.32 -40.45 66.58
C VAL A 6 15.59 -39.98 65.11
N PRO A 7 15.67 -38.66 64.81
CA PRO A 7 14.79 -37.93 63.90
C PRO A 7 15.41 -37.68 62.50
N CYS A 8 14.61 -37.22 61.53
CA CYS A 8 15.17 -36.61 60.32
C CYS A 8 14.39 -35.36 59.91
N TYR A 9 15.18 -34.37 59.51
CA TYR A 9 14.87 -32.97 59.30
C TYR A 9 14.39 -32.77 57.85
N ASP A 10 13.09 -32.59 57.61
CA ASP A 10 12.57 -32.32 56.26
C ASP A 10 12.45 -30.82 55.98
N ARG A 11 13.60 -30.30 55.55
CA ARG A 11 13.80 -29.54 54.31
C ARG A 11 12.60 -28.73 53.78
N VAL A 12 12.74 -27.42 54.01
CA VAL A 12 12.23 -26.29 53.22
C VAL A 12 12.01 -26.64 51.74
N MET A 13 10.75 -26.46 51.32
CA MET A 13 10.19 -26.23 49.98
C MET A 13 11.18 -26.03 48.82
N PRO A 14 11.03 -26.78 47.70
CA PRO A 14 11.29 -26.18 46.39
C PRO A 14 10.31 -26.63 45.29
N ARG A 15 9.08 -27.06 45.60
CA ARG A 15 8.10 -27.41 44.55
C ARG A 15 7.40 -26.19 43.93
N PHE A 16 7.38 -25.04 44.62
CA PHE A 16 6.81 -23.81 44.07
C PHE A 16 7.75 -23.06 43.11
N PHE A 17 9.05 -23.33 43.14
CA PHE A 17 10.02 -22.64 42.28
C PHE A 17 10.01 -23.18 40.84
N ALA A 18 9.65 -24.46 40.65
CA ALA A 18 9.57 -25.07 39.32
C ALA A 18 8.37 -24.57 38.49
N LEU A 19 7.27 -24.17 39.14
CA LEU A 19 6.09 -23.65 38.44
C LEU A 19 6.29 -22.19 37.99
N LEU A 20 7.03 -21.40 38.76
CA LEU A 20 7.33 -20.01 38.44
C LEU A 20 8.35 -19.86 37.28
N MET A 21 9.18 -20.89 37.05
CA MET A 21 10.13 -20.93 35.94
C MET A 21 9.49 -21.34 34.59
N MET A 22 8.24 -21.79 34.56
CA MET A 22 7.48 -22.04 33.31
C MET A 22 6.70 -20.82 32.81
N ILE A 23 6.61 -19.74 33.60
CA ILE A 23 5.91 -18.50 33.21
C ILE A 23 6.87 -17.51 32.46
N ALA A 24 8.17 -17.79 32.43
CA ALA A 24 9.18 -16.87 31.88
C ALA A 24 9.47 -17.03 30.37
N LEU A 25 8.70 -17.83 29.64
CA LEU A 25 8.79 -17.96 28.17
C LEU A 25 7.59 -17.31 27.47
N ALA A 26 7.06 -16.22 28.04
CA ALA A 26 6.34 -15.23 27.25
C ALA A 26 7.36 -14.54 26.33
N LEU A 27 7.72 -15.24 25.24
CA LEU A 27 8.36 -14.62 24.08
C LEU A 27 7.53 -13.37 23.75
N PRO A 28 8.14 -12.19 23.58
CA PRO A 28 7.42 -11.12 22.92
C PRO A 28 6.99 -11.72 21.58
N ALA A 29 5.68 -11.76 21.32
CA ALA A 29 5.21 -11.99 19.97
C ALA A 29 5.98 -10.99 19.11
N GLY A 30 6.81 -11.52 18.21
CA GLY A 30 7.69 -10.72 17.38
C GLY A 30 6.85 -9.92 16.43
N ALA A 31 6.35 -8.77 16.90
CA ALA A 31 5.77 -7.77 16.03
C ALA A 31 6.91 -7.28 15.15
N ASP A 32 6.75 -7.45 13.84
CA ASP A 32 7.65 -6.87 12.86
C ASP A 32 7.65 -5.34 13.02
N GLU A 33 8.72 -4.70 12.54
CA GLU A 33 8.75 -3.26 12.52
C GLU A 33 7.56 -2.73 11.70
N ARG A 34 6.82 -1.80 12.30
CA ARG A 34 5.64 -1.20 11.68
C ARG A 34 6.00 -0.66 10.28
N PRO A 35 5.26 -1.06 9.21
CA PRO A 35 5.58 -0.64 7.86
C PRO A 35 5.48 0.87 7.68
N ARG A 36 6.25 1.39 6.72
CA ARG A 36 6.06 2.76 6.24
C ARG A 36 4.75 2.86 5.47
N ALA A 37 4.04 3.98 5.61
CA ALA A 37 2.84 4.25 4.84
C ALA A 37 3.15 4.20 3.33
N GLY A 38 2.32 3.49 2.57
CA GLY A 38 2.51 3.33 1.12
C GLY A 38 2.38 1.88 0.65
N LEU A 39 2.98 1.58 -0.50
CA LEU A 39 3.08 0.23 -1.04
C LEU A 39 3.97 -0.63 -0.11
N MET A 40 3.45 -1.78 0.34
CA MET A 40 4.24 -2.77 1.08
C MET A 40 4.93 -3.70 0.08
N TRP A 41 4.15 -4.28 -0.84
CA TRP A 41 4.66 -5.19 -1.86
C TRP A 41 3.70 -5.31 -3.04
N ASN A 42 4.24 -5.67 -4.21
CA ASN A 42 3.49 -6.00 -5.43
C ASN A 42 3.98 -7.34 -5.99
N ARG A 43 3.12 -8.35 -5.97
CA ARG A 43 3.36 -9.73 -6.43
C ARG A 43 2.50 -10.09 -7.66
N SER A 44 1.78 -9.12 -8.24
CA SER A 44 0.92 -9.32 -9.42
C SER A 44 1.69 -9.61 -10.71
N GLY A 45 2.98 -9.25 -10.77
CA GLY A 45 3.76 -9.26 -12.01
C GLY A 45 3.40 -8.14 -12.99
N LEU A 46 2.49 -7.24 -12.62
CA LEU A 46 1.99 -6.15 -13.47
C LEU A 46 2.41 -4.78 -12.91
N PRO A 47 2.59 -3.77 -13.79
CA PRO A 47 2.94 -2.42 -13.36
C PRO A 47 1.76 -1.74 -12.66
N ALA A 48 2.02 -1.24 -11.46
CA ALA A 48 1.05 -0.52 -10.64
C ALA A 48 0.92 0.92 -11.12
N THR A 49 -0.15 1.24 -11.85
CA THR A 49 -0.26 2.52 -12.59
C THR A 49 -1.58 3.27 -12.43
N LEU A 50 -2.58 2.65 -11.80
CA LEU A 50 -3.95 3.16 -11.73
C LEU A 50 -4.33 3.57 -10.32
N PRO A 51 -5.01 4.71 -10.12
CA PRO A 51 -5.12 5.30 -8.80
C PRO A 51 -6.15 4.59 -7.92
N LEU A 52 -5.75 4.23 -6.71
CA LEU A 52 -6.62 3.91 -5.59
C LEU A 52 -6.38 4.93 -4.48
N VAL A 53 -7.41 5.69 -4.13
CA VAL A 53 -7.38 6.66 -3.04
C VAL A 53 -8.23 6.16 -1.90
N VAL A 54 -7.66 6.07 -0.71
CA VAL A 54 -8.39 5.63 0.48
C VAL A 54 -8.40 6.77 1.50
N LYS A 55 -9.58 7.10 1.99
CA LYS A 55 -9.79 8.07 3.06
C LYS A 55 -10.28 7.33 4.29
N THR A 56 -9.58 7.51 5.40
CA THR A 56 -9.88 6.86 6.67
C THR A 56 -10.00 7.86 7.79
N MET A 57 -10.67 7.47 8.88
CA MET A 57 -10.65 8.21 10.14
C MET A 57 -9.30 7.99 10.85
N PRO A 58 -8.82 8.98 11.64
CA PRO A 58 -7.66 8.78 12.50
C PRO A 58 -7.93 7.77 13.61
N GLY A 59 -6.87 7.23 14.23
CA GLY A 59 -6.94 6.40 15.44
C GLY A 59 -6.64 4.91 15.22
N ARG A 60 -6.90 4.38 14.02
CA ARG A 60 -6.53 3.00 13.63
C ARG A 60 -5.69 3.03 12.36
N ASP A 61 -4.86 2.02 12.18
CA ASP A 61 -4.15 1.79 10.94
C ASP A 61 -4.85 0.73 10.10
N TYR A 62 -4.51 0.70 8.81
CA TYR A 62 -5.15 -0.19 7.86
C TYR A 62 -4.11 -0.83 6.95
N VAL A 63 -4.43 -2.03 6.47
CA VAL A 63 -3.78 -2.64 5.32
C VAL A 63 -4.83 -2.80 4.24
N VAL A 64 -4.57 -2.31 3.05
CA VAL A 64 -5.35 -2.64 1.87
C VAL A 64 -4.69 -3.80 1.15
N PHE A 65 -5.48 -4.82 0.84
CA PHE A 65 -5.10 -5.96 0.02
C PHE A 65 -5.84 -5.90 -1.31
N VAL A 66 -5.08 -6.07 -2.39
CA VAL A 66 -5.59 -6.32 -3.74
C VAL A 66 -5.54 -7.83 -3.95
N ILE A 67 -6.69 -8.42 -4.22
CA ILE A 67 -6.88 -9.87 -4.27
C ILE A 67 -7.34 -10.26 -5.67
N ASP A 68 -6.67 -11.25 -6.23
CA ASP A 68 -7.06 -11.89 -7.48
C ASP A 68 -8.38 -12.67 -7.27
N PRO A 69 -9.46 -12.35 -8.00
CA PRO A 69 -10.77 -12.93 -7.75
C PRO A 69 -10.86 -14.41 -8.16
N ASP A 70 -10.00 -14.89 -9.06
CA ASP A 70 -10.02 -16.27 -9.55
C ASP A 70 -9.26 -17.21 -8.61
N THR A 71 -8.20 -16.72 -7.96
CA THR A 71 -7.31 -17.52 -7.11
C THR A 71 -7.41 -17.22 -5.62
N ASP A 72 -8.12 -16.15 -5.24
CA ASP A 72 -8.20 -15.59 -3.88
C ASP A 72 -6.83 -15.23 -3.27
N ARG A 73 -5.81 -15.06 -4.12
CA ARG A 73 -4.45 -14.71 -3.68
C ARG A 73 -4.32 -13.21 -3.53
N ARG A 74 -3.71 -12.77 -2.42
CA ARG A 74 -3.28 -11.38 -2.23
C ARG A 74 -2.11 -11.09 -3.19
N VAL A 75 -2.33 -10.24 -4.18
CA VAL A 75 -1.35 -9.91 -5.23
C VAL A 75 -0.67 -8.55 -5.01
N MET A 76 -1.23 -7.70 -4.17
CA MET A 76 -0.58 -6.46 -3.73
C MET A 76 -1.10 -6.06 -2.34
N ALA A 77 -0.26 -5.39 -1.55
CA ALA A 77 -0.68 -4.78 -0.29
C ALA A 77 -0.11 -3.37 -0.12
N GLY A 78 -0.86 -2.54 0.60
CA GLY A 78 -0.43 -1.21 1.02
C GLY A 78 -0.79 -0.92 2.46
N TYR A 79 0.10 -0.24 3.18
CA TYR A 79 -0.09 0.14 4.57
C TYR A 79 -0.56 1.60 4.69
N ILE A 80 -1.59 1.82 5.50
CA ILE A 80 -2.29 3.08 5.65
C ILE A 80 -2.23 3.50 7.11
N VAL A 81 -1.68 4.68 7.38
CA VAL A 81 -1.79 5.33 8.68
C VAL A 81 -3.14 6.06 8.74
N GLY A 82 -3.92 5.81 9.80
CA GLY A 82 -5.25 6.41 9.96
C GLY A 82 -5.26 7.93 9.90
N GLY A 83 -6.25 8.50 9.20
CA GLY A 83 -6.43 9.95 9.08
C GLY A 83 -5.46 10.64 8.10
N ALA A 84 -4.48 9.92 7.56
CA ALA A 84 -3.62 10.42 6.49
C ALA A 84 -4.28 10.25 5.11
N PHE A 85 -3.94 11.12 4.17
CA PHE A 85 -4.32 10.92 2.77
C PHE A 85 -3.50 9.80 2.15
N PHE A 86 -4.14 8.67 1.86
CA PHE A 86 -3.47 7.52 1.24
C PHE A 86 -3.77 7.43 -0.25
N ARG A 87 -2.71 7.19 -1.03
CA ARG A 87 -2.77 6.95 -2.48
C ARG A 87 -1.89 5.76 -2.79
N LEU A 88 -2.44 4.80 -3.52
CA LEU A 88 -1.75 3.63 -4.01
C LEU A 88 -1.99 3.53 -5.51
N LEU A 89 -0.99 3.12 -6.27
CA LEU A 89 -1.19 2.72 -7.65
C LEU A 89 -1.46 1.21 -7.67
N VAL A 90 -2.46 0.79 -8.44
CA VAL A 90 -2.92 -0.58 -8.57
C VAL A 90 -2.68 -1.04 -10.01
N PRO A 91 -2.39 -2.32 -10.25
CA PRO A 91 -2.23 -2.83 -11.60
C PRO A 91 -3.57 -2.87 -12.35
N PRO A 92 -3.56 -2.80 -13.69
CA PRO A 92 -4.77 -2.98 -14.49
C PRO A 92 -5.36 -4.38 -14.26
N GLY A 93 -6.69 -4.46 -14.28
CA GLY A 93 -7.44 -5.69 -14.06
C GLY A 93 -8.63 -5.51 -13.11
N THR A 94 -9.36 -6.60 -12.90
CA THR A 94 -10.49 -6.65 -11.96
C THR A 94 -10.04 -7.33 -10.68
N TRP A 95 -10.17 -6.63 -9.56
CA TRP A 95 -9.62 -7.06 -8.27
C TRP A 95 -10.65 -7.00 -7.15
N ASN A 96 -10.59 -7.95 -6.23
CA ASN A 96 -11.25 -7.82 -4.93
C ASN A 96 -10.39 -6.94 -4.02
N ILE A 97 -11.03 -5.98 -3.36
CA ILE A 97 -10.36 -5.10 -2.41
C ILE A 97 -10.83 -5.44 -1.00
N ARG A 98 -9.87 -5.72 -0.13
CA ARG A 98 -10.11 -6.04 1.29
C ARG A 98 -9.24 -5.17 2.17
N PHE A 99 -9.81 -4.69 3.27
CA PHE A 99 -9.12 -3.94 4.30
C PHE A 99 -8.98 -4.79 5.56
N ALA A 100 -7.80 -4.77 6.16
CA ALA A 100 -7.59 -5.12 7.56
C ALA A 100 -7.37 -3.84 8.35
N HIS A 101 -7.85 -3.76 9.59
CA HIS A 101 -7.59 -2.61 10.46
C HIS A 101 -7.44 -2.97 11.93
N GLY A 102 -6.70 -2.12 12.64
CA GLY A 102 -6.39 -2.28 14.06
C GLY A 102 -5.37 -1.26 14.55
N THR A 103 -4.85 -1.47 15.76
CA THR A 103 -3.93 -0.53 16.44
C THR A 103 -2.48 -1.01 16.48
N ASP A 104 -2.29 -2.31 16.65
CA ASP A 104 -0.98 -2.89 16.97
C ASP A 104 -0.52 -3.80 15.85
N TRP A 105 0.30 -3.25 14.96
CA TRP A 105 0.91 -4.00 13.87
C TRP A 105 1.63 -5.25 14.40
N GLN A 106 1.45 -6.40 13.72
CA GLN A 106 2.15 -7.65 14.01
C GLN A 106 2.98 -8.10 12.81
N ASP A 107 2.32 -8.60 11.75
CA ASP A 107 2.98 -9.16 10.56
C ASP A 107 2.05 -9.10 9.34
N GLU A 108 2.53 -9.50 8.16
CA GLU A 108 1.74 -9.42 6.92
C GLU A 108 0.54 -10.40 6.85
N ASP A 109 0.60 -11.52 7.57
CA ASP A 109 -0.41 -12.57 7.52
C ASP A 109 -1.58 -12.26 8.46
N ALA A 110 -1.27 -11.75 9.65
CA ALA A 110 -2.18 -11.26 10.68
C ALA A 110 -1.86 -9.80 11.08
N PRO A 111 -2.19 -8.80 10.24
CA PRO A 111 -1.76 -7.40 10.37
C PRO A 111 -1.86 -6.78 11.76
N PHE A 112 -2.93 -7.07 12.50
CA PHE A 112 -3.18 -6.54 13.83
C PHE A 112 -3.49 -7.65 14.85
N GLY A 113 -2.97 -8.85 14.59
CA GLY A 113 -3.15 -10.02 15.44
C GLY A 113 -4.60 -10.48 15.55
N PRO A 114 -5.00 -11.09 16.69
CA PRO A 114 -6.36 -11.62 16.90
C PRO A 114 -7.47 -10.56 16.86
N MET A 115 -7.12 -9.29 17.07
CA MET A 115 -8.06 -8.17 17.05
C MET A 115 -8.18 -7.53 15.65
N THR A 116 -7.56 -8.13 14.63
CA THR A 116 -7.69 -7.67 13.24
C THR A 116 -9.15 -7.76 12.81
N GLU A 117 -9.71 -6.62 12.51
CA GLU A 117 -11.03 -6.53 11.88
C GLU A 117 -10.86 -6.42 10.37
N TRP A 118 -11.83 -6.97 9.63
CA TRP A 118 -11.79 -7.06 8.18
C TRP A 118 -12.99 -6.34 7.56
N THR A 119 -12.78 -5.71 6.41
CA THR A 119 -13.83 -5.07 5.62
C THR A 119 -13.59 -5.34 4.14
N ASP A 120 -14.54 -6.02 3.52
CA ASP A 120 -14.53 -6.33 2.09
C ASP A 120 -15.31 -5.28 1.30
N MET A 121 -14.88 -5.04 0.06
CA MET A 121 -15.74 -4.39 -0.93
C MET A 121 -16.81 -5.38 -1.42
N ASP A 122 -18.05 -4.91 -1.55
CA ASP A 122 -19.18 -5.75 -1.97
C ASP A 122 -19.06 -6.28 -3.41
N GLN A 123 -18.29 -5.60 -4.25
CA GLN A 123 -18.09 -5.95 -5.66
C GLN A 123 -16.62 -5.82 -6.04
N PRO A 124 -16.13 -6.67 -6.97
CA PRO A 124 -14.83 -6.49 -7.59
C PRO A 124 -14.72 -5.12 -8.27
N MET A 125 -13.53 -4.53 -8.22
CA MET A 125 -13.23 -3.23 -8.81
C MET A 125 -12.37 -3.40 -10.05
N THR A 126 -12.80 -2.82 -11.17
CA THR A 126 -12.09 -2.87 -12.44
C THR A 126 -11.22 -1.64 -12.61
N PHE A 127 -9.90 -1.82 -12.70
CA PHE A 127 -8.91 -0.76 -12.94
C PHE A 127 -8.44 -0.84 -14.39
N GLU A 128 -8.63 0.22 -15.16
CA GLU A 128 -8.30 0.25 -16.58
C GLU A 128 -7.47 1.48 -17.00
N ALA A 129 -6.62 1.29 -17.99
CA ALA A 129 -5.90 2.37 -18.67
C ALA A 129 -6.30 2.39 -20.15
N GLY A 130 -6.80 3.53 -20.62
CA GLY A 130 -6.96 3.84 -22.03
C GLY A 130 -6.01 4.95 -22.47
N VAL A 131 -6.08 5.36 -23.74
CA VAL A 131 -5.19 6.39 -24.33
C VAL A 131 -5.37 7.76 -23.66
N ALA A 132 -6.62 8.12 -23.35
CA ALA A 132 -6.96 9.44 -22.81
C ALA A 132 -7.43 9.41 -21.35
N ARG A 133 -7.56 8.21 -20.75
CA ARG A 133 -8.17 8.06 -19.43
C ARG A 133 -7.58 6.90 -18.66
N LYS A 134 -7.29 7.13 -17.39
CA LYS A 134 -7.01 6.10 -16.40
C LYS A 134 -8.18 6.01 -15.44
N HIS A 135 -8.74 4.83 -15.31
CA HIS A 135 -9.86 4.53 -14.44
C HIS A 135 -9.34 3.89 -13.15
N GLY A 136 -9.76 4.45 -12.02
CA GLY A 136 -9.44 3.95 -10.69
C GLY A 136 -10.56 4.29 -9.71
N TYR A 137 -10.26 4.27 -8.40
CA TYR A 137 -11.28 4.41 -7.37
C TYR A 137 -10.87 5.33 -6.22
N ILE A 138 -11.89 5.94 -5.62
CA ILE A 138 -11.81 6.58 -4.30
C ILE A 138 -12.76 5.86 -3.34
N ILE A 139 -12.21 5.44 -2.21
CA ILE A 139 -12.93 4.73 -1.15
C ILE A 139 -12.84 5.56 0.14
N ARG A 140 -13.96 5.69 0.83
CA ARG A 140 -14.05 6.31 2.16
C ARG A 140 -14.49 5.25 3.17
N LEU A 141 -13.65 5.02 4.16
CA LEU A 141 -13.94 4.17 5.30
C LEU A 141 -14.33 5.05 6.49
N ILE A 142 -15.40 4.68 7.19
CA ILE A 142 -15.85 5.33 8.43
C ILE A 142 -16.12 4.28 9.48
N GLU A 143 -16.15 4.70 10.73
CA GLU A 143 -16.68 3.89 11.82
C GLU A 143 -18.17 4.22 11.99
N SER A 144 -19.03 3.21 11.97
CA SER A 144 -20.46 3.31 12.25
C SER A 144 -20.84 2.19 13.21
N ASP A 145 -21.49 2.55 14.32
CA ASP A 145 -21.91 1.60 15.37
C ASP A 145 -20.76 0.73 15.92
N GLY A 146 -19.56 1.31 16.03
CA GLY A 146 -18.37 0.61 16.51
C GLY A 146 -17.77 -0.38 15.50
N ARG A 147 -18.25 -0.40 14.25
CA ARG A 147 -17.71 -1.22 13.17
C ARG A 147 -17.23 -0.34 12.02
N MET A 148 -16.08 -0.66 11.45
CA MET A 148 -15.66 -0.02 10.21
C MET A 148 -16.54 -0.47 9.04
N THR A 149 -16.94 0.50 8.23
CA THR A 149 -17.76 0.28 7.04
C THR A 149 -17.30 1.16 5.89
N VAL A 150 -17.63 0.75 4.67
CA VAL A 150 -17.41 1.55 3.47
C VAL A 150 -18.53 2.60 3.38
N ALA A 151 -18.20 3.86 3.66
CA ALA A 151 -19.15 4.97 3.56
C ALA A 151 -19.50 5.29 2.10
N SER A 152 -18.50 5.19 1.23
CA SER A 152 -18.63 5.45 -0.19
C SER A 152 -17.47 4.82 -0.95
N ALA A 153 -17.76 4.21 -2.10
CA ALA A 153 -16.77 3.84 -3.10
C ALA A 153 -17.26 4.37 -4.46
N GLY A 154 -16.38 5.00 -5.22
CA GLY A 154 -16.75 5.58 -6.50
C GLY A 154 -15.56 5.73 -7.45
N PRO A 155 -15.84 5.98 -8.74
CA PRO A 155 -14.81 6.09 -9.75
C PRO A 155 -13.94 7.32 -9.51
N LEU A 156 -12.65 7.17 -9.82
CA LEU A 156 -11.66 8.22 -9.89
C LEU A 156 -11.00 8.18 -11.26
N ASP A 157 -11.61 8.88 -12.21
CA ASP A 157 -11.09 8.99 -13.57
C ASP A 157 -10.04 10.10 -13.68
N LEU A 158 -8.87 9.76 -14.20
CA LEU A 158 -7.83 10.70 -14.56
C LEU A 158 -7.77 10.83 -16.09
N CYS A 159 -8.03 12.04 -16.58
CA CYS A 159 -7.95 12.38 -17.98
C CYS A 159 -6.50 12.75 -18.33
N GLN A 160 -5.97 12.13 -19.39
CA GLN A 160 -4.62 12.33 -19.91
C GLN A 160 -4.69 13.31 -21.08
N GLY A 161 -3.91 14.39 -20.99
CA GLY A 161 -3.70 15.35 -22.07
C GLY A 161 -2.25 15.36 -22.53
N VAL A 162 -2.04 15.60 -23.81
CA VAL A 162 -0.72 15.83 -24.39
C VAL A 162 -0.48 17.33 -24.47
N VAL A 163 0.65 17.78 -23.93
CA VAL A 163 1.15 19.14 -24.12
C VAL A 163 2.29 19.07 -25.13
N LEU A 164 2.09 19.73 -26.26
CA LEU A 164 3.13 19.88 -27.28
C LEU A 164 3.79 21.24 -27.08
N THR A 165 5.10 21.24 -26.80
CA THR A 165 5.90 22.46 -26.77
C THR A 165 6.80 22.46 -27.98
N THR A 166 6.73 23.51 -28.80
CA THR A 166 7.62 23.66 -29.96
C THR A 166 8.53 24.86 -29.77
N GLN A 167 9.82 24.66 -30.01
CA GLN A 167 10.83 25.71 -30.00
C GLN A 167 11.52 25.73 -31.36
N THR A 168 11.75 26.93 -31.90
CA THR A 168 12.50 27.07 -33.14
C THR A 168 13.97 27.26 -32.79
N VAL A 169 14.81 26.36 -33.29
CA VAL A 169 16.27 26.43 -33.11
C VAL A 169 16.87 26.79 -34.47
N ASP A 170 17.54 27.93 -34.53
CA ASP A 170 18.37 28.27 -35.68
C ASP A 170 19.60 27.35 -35.65
N LEU A 171 19.83 26.62 -36.75
CA LEU A 171 21.03 25.81 -36.92
C LEU A 171 22.10 26.72 -37.48
N ASP A 172 23.00 27.18 -36.61
CA ASP A 172 24.16 27.96 -37.02
C ASP A 172 25.08 27.10 -37.91
N ASP A 173 25.35 27.57 -39.13
CA ASP A 173 26.35 26.97 -40.02
C ASP A 173 27.71 27.55 -39.65
N ASP A 174 28.44 26.92 -38.72
CA ASP A 174 29.78 27.32 -38.23
C ASP A 174 30.90 27.29 -39.30
N ARG A 175 30.55 27.24 -40.59
CA ARG A 175 31.51 27.20 -41.70
C ARG A 175 31.72 28.59 -42.27
N ASP A 176 32.86 29.17 -41.91
CA ASP A 176 33.37 30.44 -42.43
C ASP A 176 33.85 30.26 -43.90
N ASP A 177 32.91 30.32 -44.86
CA ASP A 177 33.21 30.28 -46.31
C ASP A 177 32.99 31.66 -46.95
N PRO A 178 34.06 32.39 -47.33
CA PRO A 178 33.97 33.75 -47.86
C PRO A 178 33.32 33.84 -49.25
N ASN A 179 33.04 32.73 -49.94
CA ASN A 179 32.46 32.72 -51.29
C ASN A 179 31.00 32.23 -51.34
N ARG A 180 30.31 32.10 -50.20
CA ARG A 180 28.96 31.55 -50.17
C ARG A 180 27.87 32.62 -50.34
N LEU A 181 26.93 32.39 -51.26
CA LEU A 181 25.71 33.18 -51.41
C LEU A 181 24.86 33.09 -50.11
N PRO A 182 24.14 34.16 -49.71
CA PRO A 182 23.31 34.13 -48.51
C PRO A 182 22.19 33.09 -48.66
N THR A 183 22.33 31.95 -48.00
CA THR A 183 21.24 30.98 -47.83
C THR A 183 20.36 31.37 -46.64
N PRO A 184 19.03 31.19 -46.72
CA PRO A 184 18.18 31.30 -45.53
C PRO A 184 18.71 30.35 -44.45
N GLY A 185 18.87 30.86 -43.22
CA GLY A 185 19.30 30.03 -42.09
C GLY A 185 18.37 28.83 -41.94
N LEU A 186 18.95 27.63 -41.77
CA LEU A 186 18.16 26.43 -41.52
C LEU A 186 17.56 26.54 -40.13
N ARG A 187 16.26 26.29 -40.02
CA ARG A 187 15.53 26.26 -38.76
C ARG A 187 15.05 24.86 -38.49
N MET A 188 15.35 24.36 -37.30
CA MET A 188 14.78 23.12 -36.80
C MET A 188 13.67 23.45 -35.81
N LEU A 189 12.58 22.69 -35.86
CA LEU A 189 11.60 22.66 -34.77
C LEU A 189 12.06 21.61 -33.78
N ASP A 190 12.43 22.05 -32.58
CA ASP A 190 12.54 21.16 -31.43
C ASP A 190 11.14 20.96 -30.86
N ILE A 191 10.74 19.70 -30.68
CA ILE A 191 9.40 19.30 -30.28
C ILE A 191 9.52 18.49 -28.99
N ASP A 192 9.06 19.09 -27.90
CA ASP A 192 8.94 18.41 -26.61
C ASP A 192 7.49 18.03 -26.34
N LEU A 193 7.28 16.81 -25.84
CA LEU A 193 5.96 16.19 -25.73
C LEU A 193 5.78 15.67 -24.30
N ASP A 194 4.99 16.41 -23.51
CA ASP A 194 4.72 16.09 -22.11
C ASP A 194 3.30 15.54 -21.94
N THR A 195 3.11 14.62 -21.00
CA THR A 195 1.80 14.06 -20.68
C THR A 195 1.35 14.53 -19.31
N ARG A 196 0.18 15.18 -19.25
CA ARG A 196 -0.39 15.68 -18.00
C ARG A 196 -1.67 14.94 -17.67
N SER A 197 -1.80 14.53 -16.41
CA SER A 197 -3.01 13.86 -15.90
C SER A 197 -3.74 14.78 -14.92
N ARG A 198 -5.07 14.86 -15.03
CA ARG A 198 -5.96 15.59 -14.12
C ARG A 198 -7.22 14.78 -13.83
N VAL A 199 -7.87 15.02 -12.70
CA VAL A 199 -9.20 14.44 -12.45
C VAL A 199 -10.14 14.91 -13.55
N CYS A 200 -10.87 13.98 -14.16
CA CYS A 200 -11.88 14.31 -15.17
C CYS A 200 -13.02 15.12 -14.49
N GLY A 201 -13.48 16.19 -15.13
CA GLY A 201 -14.54 17.08 -14.65
C GLY A 201 -15.50 17.46 -15.76
#